data_AF-X1BJI3-F1
#
_entry.id   AF-X1BJI3-F1
#
_cell.length_a   1.000
_cell.length_b   1.000
_cell.length_c   1.000
_cell.angle_alpha   90.00
_cell.angle_beta   90.00
_cell.angle_gamma   90.00
#
_symmetry.space_group_name_H-M   'P 1'
#
loop_
_entity.id
_entity.type
_entity.pdbx_description
1 polymer ?
#
loop_
_entity_poly.entity_id
_entity_poly.type
_entity_poly.pdbx_seq_one_letter_code
_entity_poly.pdbx_strand_id
1 'polypeptide(L)'
;MRRFFLIAVPYAWLLVLFLVPFLIVLKISLSDAALARPPYTPHFEWAEGIWAFFSQLDFENFVFLTSDSLYWKAYLSSLQIALVSTALTLLIGYPIAYGMARAPEEWRPTLMMLVILPFWTSFLIRVYAWMGILSKEGLLNQFLLWSGIINEPLVILNTNTAVYIGIVYTYLPFMILPVYAALDRMDGSLIEAAEDLGCSRLTAFWLVTVPLSRNGIIAGCFLV
;
A
#
# COMPACT_ATOMS: atom_id res chain seq x y z
N MET A 1 -11.10 30.31 -27.66
CA MET A 1 -9.65 30.12 -27.85
C MET A 1 -8.83 30.31 -26.58
N ARG A 2 -8.85 31.45 -25.87
CA ARG A 2 -7.99 31.67 -24.66
C ARG A 2 -8.16 30.62 -23.54
N ARG A 3 -9.40 30.21 -23.21
CA ARG A 3 -9.67 29.16 -22.19
C ARG A 3 -9.14 27.78 -22.59
N PHE A 4 -9.14 27.45 -23.88
CA PHE A 4 -8.62 26.19 -24.37
C PHE A 4 -7.10 26.11 -24.18
N PHE A 5 -6.37 27.16 -24.54
CA PHE A 5 -4.91 27.20 -24.33
C PHE A 5 -4.52 27.17 -22.85
N LEU A 6 -5.27 27.84 -21.98
CA LEU A 6 -5.03 27.81 -20.53
C LEU A 6 -5.18 26.41 -19.91
N ILE A 7 -6.04 25.57 -20.48
CA ILE A 7 -6.23 24.18 -20.04
C ILE A 7 -5.24 23.26 -20.77
N ALA A 8 -5.06 23.44 -22.08
CA ALA A 8 -4.23 22.58 -22.91
C ALA A 8 -2.77 22.57 -22.48
N VAL A 9 -2.21 23.69 -22.01
CA VAL A 9 -0.81 23.77 -21.61
C VAL A 9 -0.49 22.87 -20.40
N PRO A 10 -1.20 22.96 -19.25
CA PRO A 10 -1.02 22.03 -18.14
C PRO A 10 -1.27 20.57 -18.52
N TYR A 11 -2.30 20.28 -19.31
CA TYR A 11 -2.60 18.90 -19.72
C TYR A 11 -1.53 18.32 -20.65
N ALA A 12 -1.06 19.09 -21.63
CA ALA A 12 0.03 18.68 -22.50
C ALA A 12 1.32 18.46 -21.69
N TRP A 13 1.60 19.35 -20.74
CA TRP A 13 2.74 19.22 -19.84
C TRP A 13 2.68 17.93 -19.01
N LEU A 14 1.55 17.67 -18.35
CA LEU A 14 1.33 16.45 -17.56
C LEU A 14 1.39 15.20 -18.43
N LEU A 15 0.77 15.22 -19.61
CA LEU A 15 0.72 14.09 -20.53
C LEU A 15 2.12 13.76 -21.06
N VAL A 16 2.91 14.76 -21.43
CA VAL A 16 4.29 14.54 -21.91
C VAL A 16 5.17 14.01 -20.77
N LEU A 17 5.16 14.65 -19.60
CA LEU A 17 6.00 14.20 -18.48
C LEU A 17 5.56 12.84 -17.92
N PHE A 18 4.28 12.49 -18.05
CA PHE A 18 3.78 11.17 -17.67
C PHE A 18 4.13 10.13 -18.74
N LEU A 19 3.87 10.37 -20.02
CA LEU A 19 4.05 9.35 -21.05
C LEU A 19 5.51 9.09 -21.42
N VAL A 20 6.36 10.12 -21.41
CA VAL A 20 7.77 9.96 -21.85
C VAL A 20 8.51 8.90 -21.02
N PRO A 21 8.50 8.92 -19.67
CA PRO A 21 9.13 7.88 -18.87
C PRO A 21 8.56 6.49 -19.12
N PHE A 22 7.24 6.36 -19.31
CA PHE A 22 6.59 5.08 -19.59
C PHE A 22 6.99 4.52 -20.95
N LEU A 23 7.10 5.36 -21.97
CA LEU A 23 7.58 4.96 -23.30
C LEU A 23 9.04 4.53 -23.25
N ILE A 24 9.87 5.19 -22.44
CA ILE A 24 11.27 4.81 -22.23
C ILE A 24 11.35 3.43 -21.56
N VAL A 25 10.57 3.20 -20.48
CA VAL A 25 10.53 1.89 -19.80
C VAL A 25 9.99 0.79 -20.73
N LEU A 26 8.95 1.08 -21.51
CA LEU A 26 8.41 0.13 -22.49
C LEU A 26 9.46 -0.23 -23.54
N LYS A 27 10.19 0.76 -24.07
CA LYS A 27 11.32 0.51 -24.97
C LYS A 27 12.34 -0.42 -24.31
N ILE A 28 12.79 -0.07 -23.10
CA ILE A 28 13.83 -0.83 -22.38
C ILE A 28 13.36 -2.27 -22.13
N SER A 29 12.08 -2.48 -21.82
CA SER A 29 11.53 -3.83 -21.58
C SER A 29 11.58 -4.75 -22.80
N LEU A 30 11.64 -4.17 -24.00
CA LEU A 30 11.72 -4.87 -25.29
C LEU A 30 13.13 -4.82 -25.91
N SER A 31 14.12 -4.33 -25.17
CA SER A 31 15.50 -4.16 -25.62
C SER A 31 16.44 -5.13 -24.92
N ASP A 32 17.53 -5.49 -25.56
CA ASP A 32 18.58 -6.33 -25.00
C ASP A 32 19.59 -5.54 -24.19
N ALA A 33 20.08 -6.14 -23.10
CA ALA A 33 21.19 -5.59 -22.35
C ALA A 33 22.49 -5.76 -23.15
N ALA A 34 23.14 -4.64 -23.47
CA ALA A 34 24.40 -4.63 -24.20
C ALA A 34 25.48 -3.90 -23.40
N LEU A 35 26.75 -4.29 -23.60
CA LEU A 35 27.91 -3.56 -23.06
C LEU A 35 28.17 -2.25 -23.86
N ALA A 36 27.15 -1.40 -23.93
CA ALA A 36 27.14 -0.13 -24.63
C ALA A 36 26.78 1.03 -23.70
N ARG A 37 26.89 2.26 -24.20
CA ARG A 37 26.39 3.47 -23.53
C ARG A 37 25.45 4.19 -24.52
N PRO A 38 24.12 4.15 -24.34
CA PRO A 38 23.33 3.51 -23.27
C PRO A 38 23.44 1.97 -23.23
N PRO A 39 23.24 1.30 -22.09
CA PRO A 39 23.44 -0.14 -21.93
C PRO A 39 22.29 -1.01 -22.47
N TYR A 40 21.63 -0.55 -23.55
CA TYR A 40 20.47 -1.21 -24.14
C TYR A 40 20.48 -1.07 -25.66
N THR A 41 20.33 -2.17 -26.38
CA THR A 41 20.16 -2.22 -27.84
C THR A 41 18.74 -2.66 -28.18
N PRO A 42 18.08 -2.07 -29.19
CA PRO A 42 18.61 -1.20 -30.23
C PRO A 42 18.65 0.30 -29.88
N HIS A 43 19.59 1.03 -30.50
CA HIS A 43 19.62 2.49 -30.49
C HIS A 43 18.80 3.02 -31.66
N PHE A 44 18.09 4.14 -31.45
CA PHE A 44 17.35 4.73 -32.55
C PHE A 44 18.31 5.55 -33.41
N GLU A 45 18.60 5.06 -34.61
CA GLU A 45 19.41 5.75 -35.59
C GLU A 45 18.55 6.21 -36.77
N TRP A 46 18.54 7.52 -37.03
CA TRP A 46 17.78 8.11 -38.13
C TRP A 46 18.17 7.54 -39.50
N ALA A 47 19.39 7.03 -39.64
CA ALA A 47 19.93 6.47 -40.88
C ALA A 47 19.31 5.10 -41.25
N GLU A 48 18.97 4.28 -40.26
CA GLU A 48 18.44 2.92 -40.47
C GLU A 48 16.91 2.90 -40.64
N GLY A 49 16.25 3.98 -40.26
CA GLY A 49 14.81 4.14 -40.36
C GLY A 49 14.04 3.47 -39.21
N ILE A 50 12.79 3.92 -39.05
CA ILE A 50 11.96 3.59 -37.88
C ILE A 50 11.59 2.10 -37.86
N TRP A 51 11.40 1.48 -39.03
CA TRP A 51 11.02 0.08 -39.15
C TRP A 51 12.15 -0.88 -38.76
N ALA A 52 13.41 -0.54 -39.06
CA ALA A 52 14.56 -1.32 -38.63
C ALA A 52 14.68 -1.35 -37.10
N PHE A 53 14.47 -0.19 -36.46
CA PHE A 53 14.43 -0.08 -35.00
C PHE A 53 13.36 -0.97 -34.35
N PHE A 54 12.12 -0.96 -34.86
CA PHE A 54 11.06 -1.82 -34.31
C PHE A 54 11.29 -3.31 -34.56
N SER A 55 11.98 -3.69 -35.65
CA SER A 55 12.27 -5.09 -35.97
C SER A 55 13.32 -5.73 -35.07
N GLN A 56 14.14 -4.90 -34.39
CA GLN A 56 15.17 -5.33 -33.45
C GLN A 56 14.65 -5.39 -32.00
N LEU A 57 13.38 -5.04 -31.75
CA LEU A 57 12.76 -5.22 -30.45
C LEU A 57 12.18 -6.64 -30.35
N ASP A 58 12.32 -7.26 -29.19
CA ASP A 58 11.78 -8.59 -28.94
C ASP A 58 11.13 -8.72 -27.56
N PHE A 59 10.65 -9.92 -27.28
CA PHE A 59 10.00 -10.28 -26.02
C PHE A 59 10.84 -11.26 -25.18
N GLU A 60 12.14 -11.39 -25.46
CA GLU A 60 13.02 -12.34 -24.78
C GLU A 60 13.06 -12.07 -23.27
N ASN A 61 13.14 -10.80 -22.86
CA ASN A 61 13.05 -10.40 -21.45
C ASN A 61 11.78 -10.96 -20.75
N PHE A 62 10.64 -10.99 -21.43
CA PHE A 62 9.40 -11.53 -20.87
C PHE A 62 9.42 -13.05 -20.76
N VAL A 63 10.03 -13.74 -21.72
CA VAL A 63 10.25 -15.19 -21.63
C VAL A 63 11.22 -15.50 -20.50
N PHE A 64 12.29 -14.73 -20.36
CA PHE A 64 13.29 -14.86 -19.31
C PHE A 64 12.65 -14.78 -17.91
N LEU A 65 11.74 -13.82 -17.69
CA LEU A 65 10.96 -13.68 -16.44
C LEU A 65 10.18 -14.95 -16.06
N THR A 66 9.73 -15.73 -17.05
CA THR A 66 9.02 -17.01 -16.81
C THR A 66 9.95 -18.21 -16.64
N SER A 67 11.17 -18.13 -17.17
CA SER A 67 12.15 -19.22 -17.14
C SER A 67 12.94 -19.28 -15.84
N ASP A 68 13.23 -18.13 -15.22
CA ASP A 68 14.01 -18.07 -13.99
C ASP A 68 13.09 -18.05 -12.77
N SER A 69 13.23 -19.10 -11.94
CA SER A 69 12.45 -19.28 -10.73
C SER A 69 12.60 -18.15 -9.72
N LEU A 70 13.70 -17.38 -9.77
CA LEU A 70 13.92 -16.23 -8.90
C LEU A 70 12.85 -15.15 -9.11
N TYR A 71 12.53 -14.82 -10.36
CA TYR A 71 11.58 -13.75 -10.68
C TYR A 71 10.15 -14.14 -10.31
N TRP A 72 9.72 -15.35 -10.67
CA TRP A 72 8.38 -15.81 -10.31
C TRP A 72 8.21 -15.95 -8.78
N LYS A 73 9.23 -16.44 -8.06
CA LYS A 73 9.21 -16.49 -6.59
C LYS A 73 9.19 -15.09 -5.97
N ALA A 74 9.98 -14.15 -6.47
CA ALA A 74 9.98 -12.77 -5.98
C ALA A 74 8.64 -12.09 -6.22
N TYR A 75 8.02 -12.31 -7.38
CA TYR A 75 6.69 -11.81 -7.71
C TYR A 75 5.62 -12.38 -6.77
N LEU A 76 5.60 -13.71 -6.59
CA LEU A 76 4.65 -14.37 -5.69
C LEU A 76 4.85 -13.94 -4.23
N SER A 77 6.11 -13.78 -3.79
CA SER A 77 6.42 -13.27 -2.45
C SER A 77 5.93 -11.84 -2.28
N SER A 78 6.04 -10.99 -3.29
CA SER A 78 5.53 -9.61 -3.24
C SER A 78 4.01 -9.58 -3.15
N LEU A 79 3.33 -10.40 -3.94
CA LEU A 79 1.88 -10.55 -3.89
C LEU A 79 1.40 -11.09 -2.54
N GLN A 80 2.07 -12.11 -2.02
CA GLN A 80 1.80 -12.65 -0.69
C GLN A 80 1.97 -11.56 0.37
N ILE A 81 3.05 -10.78 0.28
CA ILE A 81 3.31 -9.73 1.27
C ILE A 81 2.24 -8.65 1.22
N ALA A 82 1.85 -8.21 0.03
CA ALA A 82 0.80 -7.22 -0.16
C ALA A 82 -0.55 -7.71 0.37
N LEU A 83 -0.97 -8.93 0.03
CA LEU A 83 -2.24 -9.51 0.48
C LEU A 83 -2.29 -9.68 1.99
N VAL A 84 -1.25 -10.27 2.58
CA VAL A 84 -1.19 -10.49 4.04
C VAL A 84 -1.16 -9.15 4.78
N SER A 85 -0.35 -8.20 4.33
CA SER A 85 -0.27 -6.88 4.98
C SER A 85 -1.59 -6.12 4.86
N THR A 86 -2.25 -6.17 3.70
CA THR A 86 -3.58 -5.55 3.51
C THR A 86 -4.62 -6.16 4.45
N ALA A 87 -4.65 -7.49 4.56
CA ALA A 87 -5.55 -8.20 5.45
C ALA A 87 -5.30 -7.86 6.92
N LEU A 88 -4.03 -7.83 7.36
CA LEU A 88 -3.66 -7.43 8.72
C LEU A 88 -4.02 -5.98 9.00
N THR A 89 -3.76 -5.08 8.05
CA THR A 89 -4.06 -3.65 8.18
C THR A 89 -5.57 -3.43 8.26
N LEU A 90 -6.38 -4.16 7.48
CA LEU A 90 -7.84 -4.13 7.58
C LEU A 90 -8.33 -4.69 8.91
N LEU A 91 -7.79 -5.82 9.35
CA LEU A 91 -8.18 -6.48 10.60
C LEU A 91 -7.92 -5.62 11.84
N ILE A 92 -6.85 -4.81 11.82
CA ILE A 92 -6.51 -3.88 12.91
C ILE A 92 -7.18 -2.52 12.71
N GLY A 93 -7.15 -1.99 11.49
CA GLY A 93 -7.65 -0.67 11.15
C GLY A 93 -9.16 -0.56 11.22
N TYR A 94 -9.91 -1.60 10.87
CA TYR A 94 -11.37 -1.58 10.90
C TYR A 94 -11.92 -1.44 12.34
N PRO A 95 -11.48 -2.22 13.35
CA PRO A 95 -11.89 -2.00 14.73
C PRO A 95 -11.54 -0.61 15.25
N ILE A 96 -10.37 -0.07 14.89
CA ILE A 96 -9.96 1.29 15.28
C ILE A 96 -10.91 2.32 14.66
N ALA A 97 -11.15 2.24 13.35
CA ALA A 97 -12.06 3.14 12.64
C ALA A 97 -13.50 3.04 13.17
N TYR A 98 -13.97 1.84 13.49
CA TYR A 98 -15.28 1.61 14.08
C TYR A 98 -15.38 2.20 15.49
N GLY A 99 -14.37 2.00 16.33
CA GLY A 99 -14.29 2.60 17.66
C GLY A 99 -14.26 4.13 17.59
N MET A 100 -13.54 4.70 16.62
CA MET A 100 -13.52 6.15 16.37
C MET A 100 -14.89 6.68 15.95
N ALA A 101 -15.58 6.01 15.00
CA ALA A 101 -16.89 6.44 14.52
C ALA A 101 -17.99 6.35 15.61
N ARG A 102 -17.83 5.42 16.57
CA ARG A 102 -18.77 5.25 17.69
C ARG A 102 -18.37 6.03 18.95
N ALA A 103 -17.23 6.73 18.94
CA ALA A 103 -16.81 7.57 20.06
C ALA A 103 -17.71 8.82 20.17
N PRO A 104 -17.81 9.42 21.37
CA PRO A 104 -18.47 10.71 21.55
C PRO A 104 -17.88 11.77 20.61
N GLU A 105 -18.71 12.67 20.09
CA GLU A 105 -18.33 13.64 19.06
C GLU A 105 -17.12 14.49 19.46
N GLU A 106 -17.01 14.82 20.75
CA GLU A 106 -15.89 15.58 21.33
C GLU A 106 -14.52 14.88 21.17
N TRP A 107 -14.50 13.54 21.16
CA TRP A 107 -13.27 12.75 21.08
C TRP A 107 -12.85 12.45 19.65
N ARG A 108 -13.77 12.49 18.67
CA ARG A 108 -13.47 12.12 17.27
C ARG A 108 -12.31 12.94 16.67
N PRO A 109 -12.24 14.28 16.83
CA PRO A 109 -11.11 15.06 16.33
C PRO A 109 -9.77 14.65 16.95
N THR A 110 -9.75 14.40 18.26
CA THR A 110 -8.55 13.96 18.99
C THR A 110 -8.07 12.60 18.51
N LEU A 111 -8.98 11.64 18.34
CA LEU A 111 -8.65 10.31 17.83
C LEU A 111 -8.12 10.39 16.39
N MET A 112 -8.74 11.21 15.54
CA MET A 112 -8.27 11.44 14.17
C MET A 112 -6.87 12.08 14.15
N MET A 113 -6.61 13.03 15.04
CA MET A 113 -5.27 13.62 15.20
C MET A 113 -4.23 12.57 15.62
N LEU A 114 -4.54 11.69 16.56
CA LEU A 114 -3.63 10.61 16.99
C LEU A 114 -3.27 9.65 15.85
N VAL A 115 -4.23 9.32 14.98
CA VAL A 115 -4.01 8.47 13.80
C VAL A 115 -3.13 9.17 12.76
N ILE A 116 -3.27 10.48 12.60
CA ILE A 116 -2.52 11.26 11.60
C ILE A 116 -1.14 11.70 12.12
N LEU A 117 -0.95 11.78 13.44
CA LEU A 117 0.31 12.15 14.10
C LEU A 117 1.56 11.50 13.50
N PRO A 118 1.62 10.18 13.21
CA PRO A 118 2.82 9.58 12.61
C PRO A 118 3.22 10.16 11.24
N PHE A 119 2.31 10.78 10.48
CA PHE A 119 2.65 11.43 9.20
C PHE A 119 3.53 12.67 9.35
N TRP A 120 3.54 13.29 10.53
CA TRP A 120 4.32 14.49 10.79
C TRP A 120 5.81 14.17 10.96
N THR A 121 6.14 12.89 11.11
CA THR A 121 7.51 12.40 11.24
C THR A 121 8.00 11.80 9.93
N SER A 122 9.31 11.96 9.66
CA SER A 122 9.94 11.36 8.47
C SER A 122 9.75 9.84 8.46
N PHE A 123 9.35 9.31 7.30
CA PHE A 123 9.21 7.88 7.08
C PHE A 123 10.49 7.11 7.42
N LEU A 124 11.66 7.63 7.02
CA LEU A 124 12.95 6.98 7.31
C LEU A 124 13.24 6.90 8.81
N ILE A 125 12.92 7.96 9.57
CA ILE A 125 13.11 7.96 11.03
C ILE A 125 12.24 6.88 11.68
N ARG A 126 10.98 6.74 11.23
CA ARG A 126 10.08 5.69 11.72
C ARG A 126 10.60 4.29 11.41
N VAL A 127 11.16 4.08 10.21
CA VAL A 127 11.78 2.80 9.83
C VAL A 127 12.99 2.49 10.73
N TYR A 128 13.88 3.46 10.95
CA TYR A 128 15.03 3.25 11.85
C TYR A 128 14.61 3.00 13.30
N ALA A 129 13.57 3.66 13.79
CA ALA A 129 13.00 3.38 15.10
C ALA A 129 12.52 1.92 15.21
N TRP A 130 11.78 1.42 14.21
CA TRP A 130 11.35 0.02 14.17
C TRP A 130 12.51 -0.96 14.04
N MET A 131 13.54 -0.64 13.25
CA MET A 131 14.77 -1.45 13.19
C MET A 131 15.41 -1.57 14.57
N GLY A 132 15.49 -0.48 15.32
CA GLY A 132 15.98 -0.47 16.71
C GLY A 132 15.10 -1.31 17.64
N ILE A 133 13.78 -1.14 17.59
CA ILE A 133 12.81 -1.86 18.45
C ILE A 133 12.86 -3.39 18.19
N LEU A 134 12.92 -3.79 16.92
CA LEU A 134 12.88 -5.21 16.49
C LEU A 134 14.26 -5.88 16.45
N SER A 135 15.32 -5.14 16.72
CA SER A 135 16.67 -5.70 16.81
C SER A 135 16.77 -6.71 17.96
N LYS A 136 17.79 -7.58 17.91
CA LYS A 136 18.01 -8.62 18.91
C LYS A 136 18.17 -8.04 20.33
N GLU A 137 18.83 -6.89 20.44
CA GLU A 137 19.03 -6.14 21.68
C GLU A 137 18.02 -4.98 21.84
N GLY A 138 16.96 -4.98 21.04
CA GLY A 138 15.97 -3.91 20.99
C GLY A 138 14.99 -3.91 22.15
N LEU A 139 14.23 -2.82 22.27
CA LEU A 139 13.25 -2.60 23.33
C LEU A 139 12.23 -3.73 23.45
N LEU A 140 11.78 -4.31 22.33
CA LEU A 140 10.80 -5.39 22.35
C LEU A 140 11.35 -6.65 23.04
N ASN A 141 12.55 -7.08 22.66
CA ASN A 141 13.20 -8.26 23.25
C ASN A 141 13.53 -8.04 24.73
N GLN A 142 14.04 -6.85 25.08
CA GLN A 142 14.32 -6.49 26.46
C GLN A 142 13.05 -6.57 27.34
N PHE A 143 11.93 -6.02 26.85
CA PHE A 143 10.65 -6.07 27.55
C PHE A 143 10.14 -7.51 27.72
N LEU A 144 10.17 -8.34 26.66
CA LEU A 144 9.67 -9.72 26.70
C LEU A 144 10.51 -10.64 27.61
N LEU A 145 11.83 -10.45 27.63
CA LEU A 145 12.74 -11.14 28.56
C LEU A 145 12.50 -10.69 29.99
N TRP A 146 12.37 -9.37 30.23
CA TRP A 146 12.08 -8.82 31.54
C TRP A 146 10.75 -9.31 32.11
N SER A 147 9.71 -9.44 31.28
CA SER A 147 8.41 -9.98 31.69
C SER A 147 8.39 -11.51 31.85
N GLY A 148 9.48 -12.21 31.51
CA GLY A 148 9.56 -13.67 31.58
C GLY A 148 8.69 -14.42 30.56
N ILE A 149 8.26 -13.75 29.48
CA ILE A 149 7.43 -14.37 28.42
C ILE A 149 8.29 -15.24 27.51
N ILE A 150 9.54 -14.84 27.28
CA ILE A 150 10.53 -15.56 26.48
C ILE A 150 11.81 -15.77 27.29
N ASN A 151 12.56 -16.83 26.98
CA ASN A 151 13.85 -17.12 27.60
C ASN A 151 15.05 -16.67 26.74
N GLU A 152 14.83 -16.50 25.43
CA GLU A 152 15.86 -16.11 24.47
C GLU A 152 15.34 -15.00 23.54
N PRO A 153 16.19 -14.06 23.07
CA PRO A 153 15.76 -12.98 22.19
C PRO A 153 15.22 -13.49 20.85
N LEU A 154 14.09 -12.95 20.42
CA LEU A 154 13.49 -13.21 19.11
C LEU A 154 14.33 -12.55 18.00
N VAL A 155 14.57 -13.30 16.92
CA VAL A 155 15.22 -12.79 15.70
C VAL A 155 14.16 -12.37 14.69
N ILE A 156 13.63 -11.15 14.86
CA ILE A 156 12.57 -10.61 14.00
C ILE A 156 13.15 -9.75 12.87
N LEU A 157 14.17 -8.94 13.16
CA LEU A 157 14.84 -8.12 12.16
C LEU A 157 15.40 -8.98 11.01
N ASN A 158 15.30 -8.49 9.76
CA ASN A 158 15.65 -9.22 8.52
C ASN A 158 14.77 -10.43 8.18
N THR A 159 13.54 -10.50 8.72
CA THR A 159 12.54 -11.51 8.34
C THR A 159 11.31 -10.87 7.72
N ASN A 160 10.47 -11.67 7.06
CA ASN A 160 9.17 -11.23 6.54
C ASN A 160 8.26 -10.67 7.65
N THR A 161 8.40 -11.14 8.89
CA THR A 161 7.63 -10.62 10.03
C THR A 161 7.95 -9.14 10.28
N ALA A 162 9.22 -8.75 10.22
CA ALA A 162 9.60 -7.33 10.33
C ALA A 162 9.02 -6.50 9.19
N VAL A 163 8.98 -7.06 7.97
CA VAL A 163 8.37 -6.40 6.81
C VAL A 163 6.87 -6.19 7.04
N TYR A 164 6.15 -7.21 7.51
CA TYR A 164 4.73 -7.08 7.84
C TYR A 164 4.45 -6.03 8.91
N ILE A 165 5.23 -6.01 10.00
CA ILE A 165 5.09 -5.00 11.06
C ILE A 165 5.30 -3.60 10.49
N GLY A 166 6.37 -3.42 9.69
CA GLY A 166 6.69 -2.14 9.07
C GLY A 166 5.59 -1.64 8.14
N ILE A 167 5.09 -2.51 7.26
CA ILE A 167 4.00 -2.16 6.32
C ILE A 167 2.73 -1.84 7.09
N VAL A 168 2.27 -2.73 7.98
CA VAL A 168 1.04 -2.53 8.75
C VAL A 168 1.09 -1.23 9.52
N TYR A 169 2.18 -0.93 10.25
CA TYR A 169 2.31 0.33 10.98
C TYR A 169 2.30 1.56 10.06
N THR A 170 2.99 1.48 8.92
CA THR A 170 3.12 2.61 7.99
C THR A 170 1.79 2.94 7.34
N TYR A 171 1.06 1.91 6.95
CA TYR A 171 -0.14 2.03 6.13
C TYR A 171 -1.45 1.99 6.93
N LEU A 172 -1.40 1.69 8.24
CA LEU A 172 -2.57 1.69 9.12
C LEU A 172 -3.44 2.95 8.98
N PRO A 173 -2.87 4.18 8.96
CA PRO A 173 -3.69 5.37 8.84
C PRO A 173 -4.45 5.44 7.50
N PHE A 174 -3.84 4.96 6.41
CA PHE A 174 -4.47 4.94 5.08
C PHE A 174 -5.63 3.94 4.99
N MET A 175 -5.64 2.90 5.81
CA MET A 175 -6.80 2.01 5.98
C MET A 175 -7.86 2.64 6.87
N ILE A 176 -7.46 3.24 8.00
CA ILE A 176 -8.38 3.79 9.01
C ILE A 176 -9.21 4.94 8.43
N LEU A 177 -8.59 5.91 7.76
CA LEU A 177 -9.26 7.14 7.32
C LEU A 177 -10.47 6.91 6.39
N PRO A 178 -10.38 6.15 5.29
CA PRO A 178 -11.53 5.91 4.42
C PRO A 178 -12.60 5.04 5.07
N VAL A 179 -12.21 4.05 5.90
CA VAL A 179 -13.16 3.22 6.66
C VAL A 179 -13.90 4.07 7.69
N TYR A 180 -13.20 4.93 8.43
CA TYR A 180 -13.79 5.88 9.37
C TYR A 180 -14.77 6.82 8.67
N ALA A 181 -14.37 7.41 7.54
CA ALA A 181 -15.23 8.33 6.78
C ALA A 181 -16.52 7.66 6.27
N ALA A 182 -16.48 6.37 5.96
CA ALA A 182 -17.67 5.60 5.58
C ALA A 182 -18.55 5.27 6.80
N LEU A 183 -17.94 4.91 7.93
CA LEU A 183 -18.65 4.55 9.17
C LEU A 183 -19.29 5.75 9.86
N ASP A 184 -18.61 6.90 9.89
CA ASP A 184 -19.07 8.15 10.54
C ASP A 184 -20.31 8.74 9.86
N ARG A 185 -20.49 8.48 8.55
CA ARG A 185 -21.66 8.92 7.77
C ARG A 185 -22.85 7.98 7.86
N MET A 186 -22.72 6.85 8.56
CA MET A 186 -23.76 5.84 8.66
C MET A 186 -24.82 6.27 9.67
N ASP A 187 -26.10 6.14 9.29
CA ASP A 187 -27.21 6.36 10.21
C ASP A 187 -27.26 5.25 11.26
N GLY A 188 -27.19 5.64 12.54
CA GLY A 188 -27.26 4.71 13.67
C GLY A 188 -28.61 3.99 13.80
N SER A 189 -29.69 4.60 13.31
CA SER A 189 -31.04 4.04 13.37
C SER A 189 -31.17 2.71 12.61
N LEU A 190 -30.31 2.46 11.61
CA LEU A 190 -30.28 1.20 10.87
C LEU A 190 -29.85 0.02 11.75
N ILE A 191 -28.98 0.26 12.74
CA ILE A 191 -28.54 -0.76 13.67
C ILE A 191 -29.62 -0.99 14.73
N GLU A 192 -30.24 0.08 15.24
CA GLU A 192 -31.37 0.01 16.18
C GLU A 192 -32.54 -0.78 15.56
N ALA A 193 -32.92 -0.46 14.32
CA ALA A 193 -33.97 -1.18 13.60
C ALA A 193 -33.63 -2.68 13.39
N ALA A 194 -32.36 -3.01 13.15
CA ALA A 194 -31.95 -4.42 13.04
C ALA A 194 -32.07 -5.15 14.38
N GLU A 195 -31.69 -4.49 15.49
CA GLU A 195 -31.84 -5.03 16.85
C GLU A 195 -33.32 -5.21 17.22
N ASP A 196 -34.19 -4.25 16.88
CA ASP A 196 -35.64 -4.32 17.08
C ASP A 196 -36.31 -5.48 16.32
N LEU A 197 -35.77 -5.82 15.14
CA LEU A 197 -36.20 -6.98 14.36
C LEU A 197 -35.64 -8.32 14.88
N GLY A 198 -34.91 -8.31 16.00
CA GLY A 198 -34.39 -9.50 16.68
C GLY A 198 -32.96 -9.88 16.33
N CYS A 199 -32.20 -9.03 15.63
CA CYS A 199 -30.79 -9.29 15.40
C CYS A 199 -29.97 -9.10 16.69
N SER A 200 -28.99 -9.98 16.92
CA SER A 200 -27.94 -9.69 17.90
C SER A 200 -27.02 -8.58 17.39
N ARG A 201 -26.33 -7.87 18.30
CA ARG A 201 -25.34 -6.83 17.95
C ARG A 201 -24.28 -7.32 16.95
N LEU A 202 -23.82 -8.56 17.11
CA LEU A 202 -22.85 -9.17 16.22
C LEU A 202 -23.46 -9.43 14.83
N THR A 203 -24.70 -9.90 14.80
CA THR A 203 -25.45 -10.11 13.55
C THR A 203 -25.68 -8.78 12.82
N ALA A 204 -26.15 -7.74 13.54
CA ALA A 204 -26.35 -6.41 12.97
C ALA A 204 -25.05 -5.82 12.43
N PHE A 205 -23.93 -6.03 13.11
CA PHE A 205 -22.62 -5.60 12.63
C PHE A 205 -22.24 -6.22 11.26
N TRP A 206 -22.37 -7.54 11.11
CA TRP A 206 -22.02 -8.21 9.86
C TRP A 206 -23.06 -8.01 8.74
N LEU A 207 -24.34 -7.82 9.09
CA LEU A 207 -25.42 -7.68 8.13
C LEU A 207 -25.63 -6.24 7.66
N VAL A 208 -25.35 -5.25 8.52
CA VAL A 208 -25.63 -3.82 8.27
C VAL A 208 -24.34 -3.02 8.21
N THR A 209 -23.55 -3.01 9.28
CA THR A 209 -22.36 -2.14 9.40
C THR A 209 -21.28 -2.45 8.36
N VAL A 210 -20.89 -3.72 8.21
CA VAL A 210 -19.82 -4.13 7.27
C VAL A 210 -20.23 -3.89 5.80
N PRO A 211 -21.44 -4.27 5.34
CA PRO A 211 -21.87 -3.99 3.97
C PRO A 211 -21.99 -2.50 3.65
N LEU A 212 -22.50 -1.69 4.57
CA LEU A 212 -22.64 -0.23 4.37
C LEU A 212 -21.28 0.48 4.36
N SER A 213 -20.28 -0.04 5.08
CA SER A 213 -18.92 0.50 5.07
C SER A 213 -18.03 -0.06 3.95
N ARG A 214 -18.56 -0.93 3.08
CA ARG A 214 -17.80 -1.60 2.01
C ARG A 214 -17.01 -0.65 1.12
N ASN A 215 -17.57 0.51 0.76
CA ASN A 215 -16.86 1.49 -0.07
C ASN A 215 -15.62 2.07 0.64
N GLY A 216 -15.71 2.26 1.97
CA GLY A 216 -14.57 2.67 2.80
C GLY A 216 -13.51 1.56 2.89
N ILE A 217 -13.93 0.30 3.07
CA ILE A 217 -13.02 -0.85 3.06
C ILE A 217 -12.27 -0.95 1.74
N ILE A 218 -12.98 -0.87 0.60
CA ILE A 218 -12.38 -0.95 -0.73
C ILE A 218 -11.39 0.19 -0.95
N ALA A 219 -11.77 1.42 -0.60
CA ALA A 219 -10.86 2.57 -0.70
C ALA A 219 -9.61 2.38 0.18
N GLY A 220 -9.76 1.88 1.40
CA GLY A 220 -8.64 1.53 2.28
C GLY A 220 -7.73 0.46 1.67
N CYS A 221 -8.29 -0.63 1.16
CA CYS A 221 -7.53 -1.70 0.51
C CYS A 221 -6.80 -1.27 -0.78
N PHE A 222 -7.25 -0.22 -1.46
CA PHE A 222 -6.51 0.33 -2.62
C PHE A 222 -5.34 1.23 -2.23
N LEU A 223 -5.35 1.78 -1.01
CA LEU A 223 -4.31 2.69 -0.50
C LEU A 223 -3.18 1.96 0.24
N VAL A 224 -3.36 0.68 0.54
CA VAL A 224 -2.40 -0.19 1.25
C VAL A 224 -1.84 -1.21 0.28
#